data_AF-A0A8R1TLA6-F1
#
_entry.id   AF-A0A8R1TLA6-F1
#
_cell.length_a   1.000
_cell.length_b   1.000
_cell.length_c   1.000
_cell.angle_alpha   90.00
_cell.angle_beta   90.00
_cell.angle_gamma   90.00
#
_symmetry.space_group_name_H-M   'P 1'
#
loop_
_entity.id
_entity.type
_entity.pdbx_description
1 polymer ?
#
loop_
_entity_poly.entity_id
_entity_poly.type
_entity_poly.pdbx_seq_one_letter_code
_entity_poly.pdbx_strand_id
1 'polypeptide(L)'
;MSEGGGKRSDDEGDDLLWNDFENCAQSVTLLYRNPSWKAMQTAAASTTQLYKSGIEHKKKAYDRGYVAGKQTLAREIYALRRCNGVSVDDVWKLLSKIVCAAEYGYPSQSPTPEQTDSPAVSFFQQALCIPASVASPQRTTELNTFLSRQVHRRRKRRHSPTEFPYKKIFRS
;
A
#
# COMPACT_ATOMS: atom_id res chain seq x y z
N MET A 1 30.29 -2.99 -29.68
CA MET A 1 30.12 -3.78 -28.45
C MET A 1 30.08 -2.81 -27.29
N SER A 2 28.90 -2.57 -26.74
CA SER A 2 28.75 -1.94 -25.44
C SER A 2 27.79 -2.82 -24.67
N GLU A 3 28.35 -3.81 -23.98
CA GLU A 3 27.68 -4.49 -22.89
C GLU A 3 27.52 -3.44 -21.78
N GLY A 4 26.50 -2.61 -21.92
CA GLY A 4 26.04 -1.73 -20.87
C GLY A 4 25.36 -2.59 -19.83
N GLY A 5 26.18 -3.23 -18.98
CA GLY A 5 25.74 -3.81 -17.72
C GLY A 5 25.20 -2.69 -16.86
N GLY A 6 23.91 -2.39 -17.04
CA GLY A 6 23.12 -1.56 -16.14
C GLY A 6 23.19 -2.19 -14.77
N LYS A 7 24.15 -1.70 -13.98
CA LYS A 7 24.42 -2.14 -12.62
C LYS A 7 23.11 -2.01 -11.85
N ARG A 8 22.71 -3.13 -11.25
CA ARG A 8 21.47 -3.41 -10.51
C ARG A 8 21.25 -2.48 -9.30
N SER A 9 21.24 -1.17 -9.47
CA SER A 9 20.87 -0.21 -8.41
C SER A 9 19.42 -0.40 -7.92
N ASP A 10 18.63 -1.21 -8.64
CA ASP A 10 17.25 -1.52 -8.35
C ASP A 10 17.03 -2.55 -7.23
N ASP A 11 17.99 -3.46 -6.97
CA ASP A 11 17.85 -4.50 -5.93
C ASP A 11 17.55 -3.85 -4.56
N GLU A 12 18.20 -2.73 -4.26
CA GLU A 12 18.11 -2.04 -2.98
C GLU A 12 16.70 -1.49 -2.66
N GLY A 13 15.94 -1.12 -3.69
CA GLY A 13 14.58 -0.62 -3.54
C GLY A 13 13.53 -1.73 -3.38
N ASP A 14 13.74 -2.86 -4.06
CA ASP A 14 12.91 -4.06 -3.93
C ASP A 14 13.18 -4.73 -2.57
N ASP A 15 14.44 -4.74 -2.12
CA ASP A 15 14.85 -5.21 -0.78
C ASP A 15 14.13 -4.45 0.33
N LEU A 16 13.97 -3.13 0.20
CA LEU A 16 13.28 -2.32 1.22
C LEU A 16 11.81 -2.74 1.40
N LEU A 17 11.07 -2.95 0.30
CA LEU A 17 9.66 -3.35 0.38
C LEU A 17 9.52 -4.74 1.00
N TRP A 18 10.42 -5.66 0.63
CA TRP A 18 10.44 -7.01 1.19
C TRP A 18 10.72 -6.99 2.69
N ASN A 19 11.71 -6.21 3.11
CA ASN A 19 12.04 -6.02 4.53
C ASN A 19 10.86 -5.44 5.32
N ASP A 20 10.14 -4.45 4.77
CA ASP A 20 8.94 -3.90 5.39
C ASP A 20 7.81 -4.94 5.51
N PHE A 21 7.65 -5.79 4.49
CA PHE A 21 6.68 -6.90 4.52
C PHE A 21 7.03 -7.91 5.61
N GLU A 22 8.28 -8.35 5.66
CA GLU A 22 8.76 -9.30 6.66
C GLU A 22 8.58 -8.75 8.08
N ASN A 23 8.98 -7.50 8.33
CA ASN A 23 8.80 -6.82 9.61
C ASN A 23 7.33 -6.74 10.03
N CYS A 24 6.44 -6.46 9.08
CA CYS A 24 5.00 -6.46 9.32
C CYS A 24 4.49 -7.86 9.69
N ALA A 25 4.85 -8.89 8.94
CA ALA A 25 4.43 -10.27 9.21
C ALA A 25 4.94 -10.77 10.57
N GLN A 26 6.18 -10.44 10.95
CA GLN A 26 6.74 -10.77 12.25
C GLN A 26 6.00 -10.05 13.39
N SER A 27 5.67 -8.77 13.22
CA SER A 27 4.94 -7.98 14.21
C SER A 27 3.51 -8.50 14.43
N VAL A 28 2.82 -8.90 13.36
CA VAL A 28 1.50 -9.54 13.43
C VAL A 28 1.60 -10.91 14.11
N THR A 29 2.61 -11.71 13.77
CA THR A 29 2.85 -13.02 14.41
C THR A 29 3.08 -12.85 15.92
N LEU A 30 3.86 -11.84 16.32
CA LEU A 30 4.09 -11.52 17.74
C LEU A 30 2.79 -11.13 18.44
N LEU A 31 1.91 -10.36 17.79
CA LEU A 31 0.61 -9.98 18.32
C LEU A 31 -0.26 -11.20 18.63
N TYR A 32 -0.27 -12.22 17.76
CA TYR A 32 -1.02 -13.47 18.01
C TYR A 32 -0.42 -14.32 19.12
N ARG A 33 0.91 -14.32 19.27
CA ARG A 33 1.59 -15.06 20.36
C ARG A 33 1.42 -14.39 21.72
N ASN A 34 1.51 -13.05 21.74
CA ASN A 34 1.48 -12.24 22.95
C ASN A 34 0.58 -11.01 22.76
N PRO A 35 -0.75 -11.18 22.90
CA PRO A 35 -1.72 -10.12 22.71
C PRO A 35 -1.63 -9.07 23.82
N SER A 36 -0.75 -8.10 23.61
CA SER A 36 -0.59 -6.93 24.47
C SER A 36 -0.90 -5.67 23.69
N TRP A 37 -1.32 -4.60 24.38
CA TRP A 37 -1.54 -3.31 23.74
C TRP A 37 -0.29 -2.80 22.99
N LYS A 38 0.90 -3.01 23.58
CA LYS A 38 2.18 -2.66 22.95
C LYS A 38 2.40 -3.45 21.65
N ALA A 39 2.14 -4.76 21.64
CA ALA A 39 2.24 -5.58 20.43
C ALA A 39 1.24 -5.12 19.35
N MET A 40 0.03 -4.75 19.75
CA MET A 40 -0.98 -4.23 18.82
C MET A 40 -0.53 -2.90 18.18
N GLN A 41 0.02 -1.99 18.98
CA GLN A 41 0.58 -0.74 18.49
C GLN A 41 1.74 -0.96 17.51
N THR A 42 2.65 -1.89 17.81
CA THR A 42 3.76 -2.25 16.93
C THR A 42 3.26 -2.82 15.61
N ALA A 43 2.32 -3.78 15.64
CA ALA A 43 1.74 -4.36 14.44
C ALA A 43 1.00 -3.32 13.59
N ALA A 44 0.23 -2.43 14.21
CA ALA A 44 -0.45 -1.35 13.48
C ALA A 44 0.54 -0.37 12.82
N ALA A 45 1.63 -0.04 13.52
CA ALA A 45 2.69 0.80 13.00
C ALA A 45 3.41 0.15 11.81
N SER A 46 3.79 -1.13 11.92
CA SER A 46 4.42 -1.87 10.83
C SER A 46 3.52 -2.02 9.61
N THR A 47 2.23 -2.30 9.80
CA THR A 47 1.26 -2.36 8.69
C THR A 47 1.11 -1.02 7.98
N THR A 48 1.10 0.08 8.73
CA THR A 48 1.04 1.43 8.15
C THR A 48 2.30 1.74 7.35
N GLN A 49 3.47 1.32 7.85
CA GLN A 49 4.74 1.49 7.15
C GLN A 49 4.76 0.68 5.85
N LEU A 50 4.36 -0.59 5.89
CA LEU A 50 4.23 -1.44 4.71
C LEU A 50 3.31 -0.84 3.65
N TYR A 51 2.17 -0.29 4.06
CA TYR A 51 1.25 0.38 3.13
C TYR A 51 1.90 1.58 2.42
N LYS A 52 2.62 2.43 3.17
CA LYS A 52 3.33 3.59 2.59
C LYS A 52 4.39 3.13 1.59
N SER A 53 5.21 2.15 2.00
CA SER A 53 6.27 1.56 1.19
C SER A 53 5.71 0.95 -0.10
N GLY A 54 4.60 0.20 0.00
CA GLY A 54 3.93 -0.41 -1.15
C GLY A 54 3.41 0.62 -2.17
N ILE A 55 2.84 1.76 -1.72
CA ILE A 55 2.42 2.84 -2.62
C ILE A 55 3.62 3.45 -3.35
N GLU A 56 4.68 3.78 -2.60
CA GLU A 56 5.88 4.37 -3.17
C GLU A 56 6.52 3.44 -4.19
N HIS A 57 6.61 2.15 -3.86
CA HIS A 57 7.18 1.14 -4.73
C HIS A 57 6.33 0.93 -5.99
N LYS A 58 4.99 0.87 -5.86
CA LYS A 58 4.09 0.81 -7.02
C LYS A 58 4.29 1.98 -7.96
N LYS A 59 4.42 3.20 -7.42
CA LYS A 59 4.68 4.40 -8.24
C LYS A 59 6.01 4.28 -8.97
N LYS A 60 7.09 3.95 -8.25
CA LYS A 60 8.42 3.76 -8.84
C LYS A 60 8.42 2.67 -9.91
N ALA A 61 7.76 1.53 -9.67
CA ALA A 61 7.63 0.44 -10.62
C ALA A 61 6.89 0.88 -11.89
N TYR A 62 5.80 1.64 -11.75
CA TYR A 62 5.08 2.21 -12.89
C TYR A 62 5.97 3.17 -13.70
N ASP A 63 6.65 4.10 -13.03
CA ASP A 63 7.52 5.07 -13.70
C ASP A 63 8.67 4.37 -14.44
N ARG A 64 9.29 3.35 -13.82
CA ARG A 64 10.30 2.49 -14.45
C ARG A 64 9.74 1.78 -15.69
N GLY A 65 8.59 1.11 -15.54
CA GLY A 65 7.92 0.40 -16.65
C GLY A 65 7.52 1.33 -17.79
N TYR A 66 7.05 2.54 -17.47
CA TYR A 66 6.68 3.55 -18.46
C TYR A 66 7.88 4.04 -19.26
N VAL A 67 9.00 4.35 -18.58
CA VAL A 67 10.24 4.77 -19.26
C VAL A 67 10.81 3.64 -20.11
N ALA A 68 10.85 2.41 -19.58
CA ALA A 68 11.30 1.23 -20.34
C ALA A 68 10.42 0.99 -21.58
N GLY A 69 9.10 1.07 -21.44
CA GLY A 69 8.15 0.94 -22.55
C GLY A 69 8.37 1.99 -23.64
N LYS A 70 8.57 3.26 -23.26
CA LYS A 70 8.91 4.33 -24.21
C LYS A 70 10.21 4.06 -24.96
N GLN A 71 11.23 3.57 -24.27
CA GLN A 71 12.52 3.24 -24.89
C GLN A 71 12.39 2.06 -25.86
N THR A 72 11.64 1.02 -25.49
CA THR A 72 11.34 -0.12 -26.38
C THR A 72 10.62 0.34 -27.63
N LEU A 73 9.54 1.11 -27.48
CA LEU A 73 8.80 1.65 -28.63
C LEU A 73 9.69 2.50 -29.54
N ALA A 74 10.52 3.38 -28.97
CA ALA A 74 11.44 4.20 -29.75
C ALA A 74 12.45 3.36 -30.55
N ARG A 75 12.96 2.26 -29.97
CA ARG A 75 13.84 1.31 -30.67
C ARG A 75 13.12 0.59 -31.80
N GLU A 76 11.87 0.17 -31.59
CA GLU A 76 11.05 -0.48 -32.61
C GLU A 76 10.74 0.44 -33.78
N ILE A 77 10.33 1.69 -33.50
CA ILE A 77 10.12 2.72 -34.54
C ILE A 77 11.41 2.99 -35.32
N TYR A 78 12.55 3.11 -34.63
CA TYR A 78 13.83 3.31 -35.29
C TYR A 78 14.24 2.12 -36.15
N ALA A 79 13.96 0.89 -35.72
CA ALA A 79 14.21 -0.33 -36.49
C ALA A 79 13.35 -0.38 -37.77
N LEU A 80 12.08 0.04 -37.70
CA LEU A 80 11.20 0.14 -38.86
C LEU A 80 11.78 1.05 -39.94
N ARG A 81 12.43 2.18 -39.57
CA ARG A 81 13.07 3.08 -40.53
C ARG A 81 14.14 2.41 -41.40
N ARG A 82 14.75 1.32 -40.93
CA ARG A 82 15.76 0.58 -41.72
C ARG A 82 15.14 -0.36 -42.76
N CYS A 83 13.83 -0.62 -42.68
CA CYS A 83 13.10 -1.38 -43.68
C CYS A 83 12.60 -0.43 -44.77
N ASN A 84 13.04 -0.63 -46.01
CA ASN A 84 12.48 0.10 -47.15
C ASN A 84 11.03 -0.34 -47.35
N GLY A 85 10.07 0.57 -47.17
CA GLY A 85 8.64 0.30 -47.40
C GLY A 85 7.80 0.05 -46.14
N VAL A 86 8.05 0.76 -45.04
CA VAL A 86 7.14 0.76 -43.89
C VAL A 86 5.76 1.27 -44.32
N SER A 87 4.75 0.41 -44.22
CA SER A 87 3.37 0.80 -44.47
C SER A 87 2.76 1.45 -43.22
N VAL A 88 1.70 2.25 -43.41
CA VAL A 88 0.93 2.81 -42.28
C VAL A 88 0.35 1.69 -41.41
N ASP A 89 0.02 0.53 -42.00
CA ASP A 89 -0.48 -0.64 -41.30
C ASP A 89 0.56 -1.24 -40.34
N ASP A 90 1.84 -1.24 -40.69
CA ASP A 90 2.93 -1.69 -39.82
C ASP A 90 3.07 -0.79 -38.59
N VAL A 91 2.96 0.53 -38.78
CA VAL A 91 2.99 1.51 -37.70
C VAL A 91 1.75 1.34 -36.81
N TRP A 92 0.57 1.14 -37.40
CA TRP A 92 -0.65 0.91 -36.65
C TRP A 92 -0.58 -0.37 -35.81
N LYS A 93 -0.08 -1.48 -36.38
CA LYS A 93 0.15 -2.74 -35.67
C LYS A 93 1.13 -2.59 -34.52
N LEU A 94 2.15 -1.74 -34.65
CA LEU A 94 3.09 -1.48 -33.57
C LEU A 94 2.41 -0.71 -32.43
N LEU A 95 1.67 0.35 -32.75
CA LEU A 95 0.98 1.17 -31.76
C LEU A 95 -0.18 0.43 -31.08
N SER A 96 -0.92 -0.40 -31.82
CA SER A 96 -2.05 -1.17 -31.28
C SER A 96 -1.63 -2.19 -30.25
N LYS A 97 -0.43 -2.80 -30.38
CA LYS A 97 0.14 -3.68 -29.34
C LYS A 97 0.20 -2.99 -27.97
N ILE A 98 0.52 -1.71 -27.94
CA ILE A 98 0.64 -0.92 -26.70
C ILE A 98 -0.74 -0.58 -26.14
N VAL A 99 -1.68 -0.18 -27.00
CA VAL A 99 -3.05 0.14 -26.60
C VAL A 99 -3.74 -1.09 -26.02
N CYS A 100 -3.67 -2.24 -26.71
CA CYS A 100 -4.24 -3.48 -26.20
C CYS A 100 -3.59 -3.90 -24.88
N ALA A 101 -2.26 -3.79 -24.75
CA ALA A 101 -1.58 -4.11 -23.50
C ALA A 101 -2.05 -3.23 -22.32
N ALA A 102 -2.42 -1.97 -22.58
CA ALA A 102 -2.99 -1.08 -21.56
C ALA A 102 -4.42 -1.48 -21.17
N GLU A 103 -5.24 -1.93 -22.13
CA GLU A 103 -6.63 -2.36 -21.88
C GLU A 103 -6.72 -3.71 -21.16
N TYR A 104 -5.79 -4.63 -21.43
CA TYR A 104 -5.66 -5.89 -20.69
C TYR A 104 -4.86 -5.75 -19.39
N GLY A 105 -4.50 -4.51 -19.01
CA GLY A 105 -3.96 -4.21 -17.70
C GLY A 105 -4.97 -4.64 -16.65
N TYR A 106 -4.77 -5.85 -16.13
CA TYR A 106 -5.56 -6.56 -15.13
C TYR A 106 -6.64 -5.64 -14.55
N PRO A 107 -7.90 -5.75 -14.98
CA PRO A 107 -8.94 -5.10 -14.22
C PRO A 107 -8.74 -5.61 -12.82
N SER A 108 -8.35 -4.70 -11.93
CA SER A 108 -8.48 -4.86 -10.50
C SER A 108 -9.98 -4.90 -10.22
N GLN A 109 -10.68 -5.88 -10.80
CA GLN A 109 -11.80 -6.52 -10.17
C GLN A 109 -11.22 -7.02 -8.86
N SER A 110 -11.28 -6.16 -7.84
CA SER A 110 -11.72 -6.62 -6.54
C SER A 110 -12.80 -7.64 -6.85
N PRO A 111 -12.53 -8.95 -6.72
CA PRO A 111 -13.49 -9.95 -7.15
C PRO A 111 -14.76 -9.60 -6.40
N THR A 112 -15.79 -9.22 -7.14
CA THR A 112 -17.15 -9.25 -6.64
C THR A 112 -17.28 -10.58 -5.90
N PRO A 113 -17.81 -10.62 -4.67
CA PRO A 113 -17.85 -11.84 -3.87
C PRO A 113 -18.90 -12.81 -4.44
N GLU A 114 -18.74 -13.23 -5.69
CA GLU A 114 -19.32 -14.42 -6.23
C GLU A 114 -18.34 -15.56 -5.97
N GLN A 115 -18.66 -16.30 -4.90
CA GLN A 115 -18.43 -17.74 -4.76
C GLN A 115 -17.19 -18.25 -5.49
N THR A 116 -16.01 -17.75 -5.11
CA THR A 116 -14.78 -18.45 -5.45
C THR A 116 -14.61 -19.51 -4.38
N ASP A 117 -14.88 -20.77 -4.74
CA ASP A 117 -14.64 -21.99 -3.95
C ASP A 117 -13.14 -22.24 -3.70
N SER A 118 -12.39 -21.18 -3.40
CA SER A 118 -11.01 -21.29 -2.96
C SER A 118 -11.02 -21.52 -1.46
N PRO A 119 -10.49 -22.66 -0.98
CA PRO A 119 -10.43 -22.95 0.46
C PRO A 119 -9.66 -21.87 1.24
N ALA A 120 -8.73 -21.15 0.59
CA ALA A 120 -8.03 -20.03 1.20
C ALA A 120 -8.98 -18.87 1.57
N VAL A 121 -9.97 -18.58 0.72
CA VAL A 121 -10.98 -17.55 0.98
C VAL A 121 -11.91 -18.02 2.09
N SER A 122 -12.33 -19.29 2.11
CA SER A 122 -13.15 -19.82 3.20
C SER A 122 -12.41 -19.81 4.55
N PHE A 123 -11.11 -20.13 4.58
CA PHE A 123 -10.30 -20.01 5.80
C PHE A 123 -10.19 -18.56 6.27
N PHE A 124 -9.98 -17.62 5.34
CA PHE A 124 -9.89 -16.21 5.69
C PHE A 124 -11.23 -15.67 6.19
N GLN A 125 -12.34 -16.04 5.55
CA GLN A 125 -13.69 -15.71 6.00
C GLN A 125 -13.98 -16.32 7.37
N GLN A 126 -13.63 -17.59 7.60
CA GLN A 126 -13.78 -18.23 8.91
C GLN A 126 -12.94 -17.54 9.99
N ALA A 127 -11.75 -17.04 9.66
CA ALA A 127 -10.91 -16.26 10.57
C ALA A 127 -11.51 -14.88 10.88
N LEU A 128 -12.24 -14.27 9.95
CA LEU A 128 -12.93 -12.99 10.15
C LEU A 128 -14.30 -13.13 10.84
N CYS A 129 -14.99 -14.25 10.62
CA CYS A 129 -16.27 -14.55 11.25
C CYS A 129 -16.05 -14.90 12.73
N ILE A 130 -16.11 -13.89 13.60
CA ILE A 130 -16.18 -14.10 15.05
C ILE A 130 -17.42 -14.96 15.34
N PRO A 131 -17.28 -16.18 15.89
CA PRO A 131 -18.43 -17.03 16.16
C PRO A 131 -19.39 -16.31 17.11
N ALA A 132 -20.68 -16.33 16.80
CA ALA A 132 -21.73 -15.67 17.60
C ALA A 132 -21.73 -16.13 19.07
N SER A 133 -21.19 -17.32 19.37
CA SER A 133 -21.00 -17.81 20.74
C SER A 133 -19.93 -17.07 21.55
N VAL A 134 -18.97 -16.40 20.91
CA VAL A 134 -17.93 -15.59 21.56
C VAL A 134 -18.27 -14.11 21.55
N ALA A 135 -19.18 -13.69 20.66
CA ALA A 135 -19.79 -12.37 20.67
C ALA A 135 -20.82 -12.28 21.82
N SER A 136 -20.34 -12.39 23.07
CA SER A 136 -21.15 -12.02 24.22
C SER A 136 -21.62 -10.55 24.01
N PRO A 137 -22.94 -10.28 23.99
CA PRO A 137 -23.45 -8.92 23.81
C PRO A 137 -22.99 -7.94 24.90
N GLN A 138 -22.40 -8.43 25.99
CA GLN A 138 -21.79 -7.57 27.00
C GLN A 138 -20.53 -6.87 26.47
N ARG A 139 -19.69 -7.52 25.64
CA ARG A 139 -18.46 -6.90 25.13
C ARG A 139 -18.71 -5.77 24.13
N THR A 140 -19.75 -5.86 23.30
CA THR A 140 -20.10 -4.79 22.36
C THR A 140 -20.56 -3.54 23.12
N THR A 141 -21.29 -3.74 24.22
CA THR A 141 -21.70 -2.65 25.12
C THR A 141 -20.47 -1.99 25.76
N GLU A 142 -19.52 -2.77 26.28
CA GLU A 142 -18.27 -2.25 26.85
C GLU A 142 -17.43 -1.47 25.84
N LEU A 143 -17.28 -1.97 24.62
CA LEU A 143 -16.49 -1.32 23.58
C LEU A 143 -17.14 -0.02 23.11
N ASN A 144 -18.46 -0.02 22.87
CA ASN A 144 -19.19 1.21 22.57
C ASN A 144 -19.06 2.22 23.70
N THR A 145 -19.18 1.78 24.95
CA THR A 145 -19.02 2.65 26.12
C THR A 145 -17.60 3.20 26.22
N PHE A 146 -16.57 2.40 25.94
CA PHE A 146 -15.17 2.83 25.91
C PHE A 146 -14.92 3.87 24.82
N LEU A 147 -15.38 3.62 23.59
CA LEU A 147 -15.25 4.55 22.47
C LEU A 147 -15.98 5.87 22.75
N SER A 148 -17.21 5.80 23.27
CA SER A 148 -17.94 6.99 23.73
C SER A 148 -17.12 7.76 24.77
N ARG A 149 -16.55 7.11 25.79
CA ARG A 149 -15.72 7.79 26.79
C ARG A 149 -14.48 8.45 26.18
N GLN A 150 -13.80 7.81 25.23
CA GLN A 150 -12.62 8.37 24.56
C GLN A 150 -12.96 9.60 23.71
N VAL A 151 -14.07 9.57 22.97
CA VAL A 151 -14.55 10.73 22.18
C VAL A 151 -14.91 11.90 23.11
N HIS A 152 -15.59 11.63 24.22
CA HIS A 152 -15.94 12.66 25.21
C HIS A 152 -14.71 13.26 25.92
N ARG A 153 -13.67 12.45 26.19
CA ARG A 153 -12.40 12.95 26.74
C ARG A 153 -11.72 13.97 25.82
N ARG A 154 -11.77 13.77 24.50
CA ARG A 154 -11.18 14.72 23.55
C ARG A 154 -11.96 16.03 23.46
N ARG A 155 -13.28 16.02 23.65
CA ARG A 155 -14.09 17.26 23.65
C ARG A 155 -13.81 18.18 24.84
N LYS A 156 -13.30 17.68 25.98
CA LYS A 156 -12.97 18.53 27.15
C LYS A 156 -11.68 19.35 27.03
N ARG A 157 -10.89 19.19 25.97
CA ARG A 157 -9.66 20.00 25.74
C ARG A 157 -9.89 21.31 24.96
N ARG A 158 -11.11 21.87 24.97
CA ARG A 158 -11.45 23.15 24.35
C ARG A 158 -11.36 24.37 25.30
N HIS A 159 -10.68 24.24 26.43
CA HIS A 159 -10.25 25.38 27.24
C HIS A 159 -8.73 25.32 27.42
N SER A 160 -7.99 25.89 26.47
CA SER A 160 -6.59 26.27 26.69
C SER A 160 -6.58 27.42 27.70
N PRO A 161 -5.89 27.29 28.85
CA PRO A 161 -5.73 28.39 29.78
C PRO A 161 -4.84 29.46 29.16
N THR A 162 -5.42 30.61 28.85
CA THR A 162 -4.69 31.82 28.46
C THR A 162 -4.26 32.54 29.74
N GLU A 163 -3.14 32.16 30.34
CA GLU A 163 -2.54 32.99 31.41
C GLU A 163 -1.05 33.21 31.12
N PHE A 164 -0.76 34.32 30.45
CA PHE A 164 0.55 34.95 30.43
C PHE A 164 0.62 35.95 31.60
N PRO A 165 1.34 35.67 32.70
CA PRO A 165 1.72 36.73 33.62
C PRO A 165 2.97 37.42 33.07
N TYR A 166 2.75 38.54 32.38
CA TYR A 166 3.80 39.49 32.06
C TYR A 166 4.50 39.92 33.36
N LYS A 167 5.71 39.43 33.60
CA LYS A 167 6.60 39.97 34.64
C LYS A 167 7.02 41.38 34.24
N LYS A 168 6.26 42.39 34.67
CA LYS A 168 6.71 43.79 34.69
C LYS A 168 7.83 43.92 35.71
N ILE A 169 9.06 43.96 35.22
CA ILE A 169 10.25 44.35 35.96
C ILE A 169 10.07 45.84 36.29
N PHE A 170 9.60 46.14 37.50
CA PHE A 170 9.63 47.49 38.05
C PHE A 170 11.10 47.86 38.29
N ARG A 171 11.59 48.84 37.52
CA ARG A 171 12.77 49.61 37.88
C ARG A 171 12.33 50.68 38.86
N SER A 172 12.94 50.70 40.05
CA SER A 172 13.15 51.89 40.87
C SER A 172 14.61 51.93 41.25
#